data_AF-A0A372MGG9-F1
#
_entry.id   AF-A0A372MGG9-F1
#
_cell.length_a   1.000
_cell.length_b   1.000
_cell.length_c   1.000
_cell.angle_alpha   90.00
_cell.angle_beta   90.00
_cell.angle_gamma   90.00
#
_symmetry.space_group_name_H-M   'P 1'
#
loop_
_entity.id
_entity.type
_entity.pdbx_description
1 polymer ?
#
loop_
_entity_poly.entity_id
_entity_poly.type
_entity_poly.pdbx_seq_one_letter_code
_entity_poly.pdbx_strand_id
1 'polypeptide(L)'
;MTTKPDKMATMTKKIRMVVRFAFMVISIANLRLGRQEMSLSVGKDFFPYFYWQRTLEDMNKQLRRLIMLTCLMLLIVLFLFVFLVRRPFTIAITRFEKSPLSALAVIETREATQVSLIIRGRNHDDLPVTFAGYETYHEIPMLALYPDSENEVEFHLVAEDGRLYKETVHIKTDPLPETFPEIGYERLLPEQIAEGFTFLHLGHYDAEGNYRALPSAVDSYGAVRWFYQGDIGHVMKMTGQGTLLIQEGSSLVEIDLLGRTIRTLPPLMYGLHHDVSIMENGNILALSTAPSSFEDGVVELDGETGQYLQGWDFRDILDKDRPPLPRNLEPSDWLHLNGIDYNSRDDSFIVSGRDQSTVAEIDRKSGDLRWILGNHELWNESFQPYLLYLAGDPFAWQWGQHAPMVHPEQQGRVLLYDNGNERSCTDPLDPSENYSRAVEYEIDEASMTVRQVWEYGTKNGSSTFTPFIGDANYLENGNRLICFGGITKNLEGDAVELFDFANNSLHDMKISAKVIEVTADNPAKEVLMFSFNDPDPASYAGYRVYQAERYPLYHPALLQ
;
A
#
# COMPACT_ATOMS: atom_id res chain seq x y z
N MET A 1 -9.52 -23.68 -30.77
CA MET A 1 -9.12 -23.59 -32.19
C MET A 1 -7.66 -23.15 -32.27
N THR A 2 -6.82 -24.04 -32.77
CA THR A 2 -5.56 -23.83 -33.54
C THR A 2 -5.30 -22.37 -33.99
N THR A 3 -4.12 -21.73 -33.91
CA THR A 3 -2.71 -22.12 -34.06
C THR A 3 -1.79 -20.98 -33.55
N LYS A 4 -0.60 -21.30 -33.01
CA LYS A 4 0.69 -20.62 -33.35
C LYS A 4 1.90 -21.29 -32.68
N PRO A 5 2.60 -22.21 -33.37
CA PRO A 5 3.99 -22.53 -33.10
C PRO A 5 4.87 -21.96 -34.23
N ASP A 6 4.99 -20.63 -34.34
CA ASP A 6 5.72 -20.02 -35.47
C ASP A 6 7.05 -19.36 -35.08
N LYS A 7 7.30 -19.06 -33.80
CA LYS A 7 8.59 -18.43 -33.40
C LYS A 7 9.76 -19.42 -33.39
N MET A 8 9.58 -20.64 -32.91
CA MET A 8 10.63 -21.68 -32.93
C MET A 8 10.95 -22.20 -34.34
N ALA A 9 9.93 -22.39 -35.19
CA ALA A 9 10.14 -22.81 -36.58
C ALA A 9 10.91 -21.74 -37.38
N THR A 10 10.63 -20.45 -37.12
CA THR A 10 11.32 -19.33 -37.76
C THR A 10 12.77 -19.19 -37.30
N MET A 11 13.05 -19.41 -36.01
CA MET A 11 14.42 -19.42 -35.46
C MET A 11 15.24 -20.60 -36.02
N THR A 12 14.63 -21.78 -36.12
CA THR A 12 15.25 -22.97 -36.72
C THR A 12 15.55 -22.80 -38.21
N LYS A 13 14.67 -22.10 -38.95
CA LYS A 13 14.91 -21.71 -40.36
C LYS A 13 16.06 -20.72 -40.50
N LYS A 14 16.15 -19.72 -39.61
CA LYS A 14 17.26 -18.73 -39.60
C LYS A 14 18.61 -19.40 -39.30
N ILE A 15 18.65 -20.33 -38.34
CA ILE A 15 19.86 -21.10 -38.02
C ILE A 15 20.28 -22.00 -39.18
N ARG A 16 19.33 -22.72 -39.82
CA ARG A 16 19.63 -23.52 -41.03
C ARG A 16 20.15 -22.67 -42.19
N MET A 17 19.67 -21.43 -42.32
CA MET A 17 20.13 -20.49 -43.34
C MET A 17 21.58 -20.03 -43.07
N VAL A 18 21.92 -19.71 -41.83
CA VAL A 18 23.28 -19.33 -41.41
C VAL A 18 24.26 -20.49 -41.61
N VAL A 19 23.86 -21.72 -41.24
CA VAL A 19 24.68 -22.92 -41.45
C VAL A 19 24.88 -23.18 -42.95
N ARG A 20 23.83 -23.07 -43.77
CA ARG A 20 23.95 -23.20 -45.25
C ARG A 20 24.84 -22.12 -45.86
N PHE A 21 24.78 -20.89 -45.35
CA PHE A 21 25.62 -19.79 -45.80
C PHE A 21 27.10 -20.05 -45.46
N ALA A 22 27.38 -20.57 -44.27
CA ALA A 22 28.72 -20.99 -43.86
C ALA A 22 29.27 -22.12 -44.76
N PHE A 23 28.47 -23.14 -45.07
CA PHE A 23 28.85 -24.21 -46.01
C PHE A 23 29.04 -23.71 -47.45
N MET A 24 28.26 -22.73 -47.89
CA MET A 24 28.40 -22.11 -49.22
C MET A 24 29.70 -21.30 -49.33
N VAL A 25 30.05 -20.54 -48.30
CA VAL A 25 31.32 -19.78 -48.24
C VAL A 25 32.54 -20.73 -48.24
N ILE A 26 32.46 -21.85 -47.53
CA ILE A 26 33.50 -22.90 -47.54
C ILE A 26 33.61 -23.57 -48.92
N SER A 27 32.47 -23.78 -49.61
CA SER A 27 32.45 -24.37 -50.96
C SER A 27 33.00 -23.43 -52.03
N ILE A 28 32.71 -22.12 -51.94
CA ILE A 28 33.27 -21.10 -52.84
C ILE A 28 34.79 -20.93 -52.61
N ALA A 29 35.26 -21.05 -51.36
CA ALA A 29 36.67 -21.05 -51.04
C ALA A 29 37.41 -22.26 -51.65
N ASN A 30 36.79 -23.44 -51.65
CA ASN A 30 37.34 -24.65 -52.28
C ASN A 30 37.29 -24.62 -53.82
N LEU A 31 36.27 -23.98 -54.42
CA LEU A 31 36.14 -23.86 -55.89
C LEU A 31 37.18 -22.93 -56.53
N ARG A 32 37.81 -22.02 -55.77
CA ARG A 32 38.94 -21.20 -56.27
C ARG A 32 40.29 -21.92 -56.26
N LEU A 33 40.40 -23.10 -55.64
CA LEU A 33 41.66 -23.83 -55.46
C LEU A 33 41.90 -24.97 -56.48
N GLY A 34 40.95 -25.25 -57.37
CA GLY A 34 41.06 -26.38 -58.30
C GLY A 34 40.63 -26.04 -59.73
N ARG A 35 41.52 -25.42 -60.52
CA ARG A 35 41.66 -25.60 -61.98
C ARG A 35 42.69 -24.62 -62.56
N GLN A 36 43.86 -25.12 -62.96
CA GLN A 36 44.53 -24.73 -64.21
C GLN A 36 45.69 -25.70 -64.50
N GLU A 37 45.54 -26.53 -65.54
CA GLU A 37 46.62 -27.28 -66.19
C GLU A 37 46.90 -26.70 -67.59
N MET A 38 48.20 -26.58 -67.90
CA MET A 38 48.89 -26.51 -69.22
C MET A 38 48.57 -25.34 -70.19
N SER A 39 49.51 -24.76 -70.97
CA SER A 39 50.79 -25.20 -71.54
C SER A 39 51.75 -24.01 -71.86
N LEU A 40 53.03 -24.31 -72.14
CA LEU A 40 54.14 -23.37 -72.42
C LEU A 40 54.08 -22.66 -73.80
N SER A 41 54.54 -21.40 -73.88
CA SER A 41 55.64 -21.00 -74.81
C SER A 41 56.26 -19.60 -74.52
N VAL A 42 57.58 -19.61 -74.28
CA VAL A 42 58.66 -18.65 -74.63
C VAL A 42 58.51 -17.14 -74.34
N GLY A 43 59.48 -16.60 -73.56
CA GLY A 43 59.88 -15.18 -73.60
C GLY A 43 60.63 -14.73 -72.34
N LYS A 44 61.89 -14.32 -72.49
CA LYS A 44 62.81 -13.89 -71.43
C LYS A 44 62.35 -12.59 -70.74
N ASP A 45 62.45 -12.56 -69.40
CA ASP A 45 63.14 -11.53 -68.58
C ASP A 45 62.49 -11.31 -67.19
N PHE A 46 63.35 -11.39 -66.16
CA PHE A 46 63.33 -10.76 -64.84
C PHE A 46 62.02 -10.64 -63.99
N PHE A 47 62.02 -11.37 -62.86
CA PHE A 47 61.27 -11.22 -61.58
C PHE A 47 59.74 -11.03 -61.63
N PRO A 48 58.94 -11.94 -60.99
CA PRO A 48 58.57 -11.68 -59.60
C PRO A 48 58.32 -12.97 -58.78
N TYR A 49 59.36 -13.69 -58.35
CA TYR A 49 59.16 -14.82 -57.41
C TYR A 49 58.87 -14.32 -55.98
N PHE A 50 59.38 -13.15 -55.61
CA PHE A 50 59.24 -12.57 -54.27
C PHE A 50 57.87 -11.93 -54.00
N TYR A 51 57.16 -11.45 -55.03
CA TYR A 51 55.85 -10.81 -54.87
C TYR A 51 54.70 -11.82 -54.73
N TRP A 52 54.85 -13.02 -55.32
CA TRP A 52 53.86 -14.08 -55.26
C TRP A 52 53.93 -14.89 -53.95
N GLN A 53 55.12 -15.13 -53.41
CA GLN A 53 55.26 -15.77 -52.10
C GLN A 53 54.71 -14.89 -50.97
N ARG A 54 54.93 -13.56 -51.04
CA ARG A 54 54.42 -12.62 -50.03
C ARG A 54 52.90 -12.51 -50.03
N THR A 55 52.26 -12.53 -51.21
CA THR A 55 50.79 -12.52 -51.34
C THR A 55 50.16 -13.85 -50.95
N LEU A 56 50.81 -14.98 -51.22
CA LEU A 56 50.38 -16.29 -50.73
C LEU A 56 50.53 -16.43 -49.22
N GLU A 57 51.60 -15.91 -48.63
CA GLU A 57 51.79 -15.87 -47.17
C GLU A 57 50.77 -14.94 -46.49
N ASP A 58 50.52 -13.74 -47.02
CA ASP A 58 49.50 -12.83 -46.49
C ASP A 58 48.08 -13.37 -46.67
N MET A 59 47.77 -14.01 -47.81
CA MET A 59 46.50 -14.72 -47.98
C MET A 59 46.36 -15.87 -46.97
N ASN A 60 47.42 -16.63 -46.71
CA ASN A 60 47.42 -17.69 -45.69
C ASN A 60 47.23 -17.10 -44.29
N LYS A 61 47.81 -15.94 -43.99
CA LYS A 61 47.68 -15.25 -42.71
C LYS A 61 46.26 -14.71 -42.50
N GLN A 62 45.67 -14.14 -43.54
CA GLN A 62 44.27 -13.68 -43.53
C GLN A 62 43.29 -14.86 -43.42
N LEU A 63 43.52 -15.95 -44.16
CA LEU A 63 42.71 -17.16 -44.09
C LEU A 63 42.80 -17.82 -42.72
N ARG A 64 44.00 -17.89 -42.11
CA ARG A 64 44.19 -18.38 -40.73
C ARG A 64 43.48 -17.51 -39.70
N ARG A 65 43.53 -16.18 -39.85
CA ARG A 65 42.78 -15.25 -38.98
C ARG A 65 41.28 -15.44 -39.11
N LEU A 66 40.77 -15.59 -40.34
CA LEU A 66 39.36 -15.81 -40.60
C LEU A 66 38.88 -17.15 -40.02
N ILE A 67 39.65 -18.23 -40.20
CA ILE A 67 39.38 -19.53 -39.58
C ILE A 67 39.40 -19.42 -38.05
N MET A 68 40.39 -18.74 -37.46
CA MET A 68 40.45 -18.55 -36.00
C MET A 68 39.24 -17.77 -35.47
N LEU A 69 38.85 -16.68 -36.12
CA LEU A 69 37.67 -15.89 -35.75
C LEU A 69 36.39 -16.71 -35.87
N THR A 70 36.27 -17.54 -36.91
CA THR A 70 35.10 -18.40 -37.13
C THR A 70 35.02 -19.52 -36.08
N CYS A 71 36.16 -20.15 -35.75
CA CYS A 71 36.26 -21.14 -34.68
C CYS A 71 35.97 -20.54 -33.30
N LEU A 72 36.49 -19.33 -33.02
CA LEU A 72 36.21 -18.58 -31.79
C LEU A 72 34.72 -18.25 -31.68
N MET A 73 34.10 -17.80 -32.78
CA MET A 73 32.66 -17.52 -32.82
C MET A 73 31.84 -18.79 -32.61
N LEU A 74 32.22 -19.92 -33.21
CA LEU A 74 31.59 -21.22 -32.99
C LEU A 74 31.76 -21.72 -31.55
N LEU A 75 32.93 -21.51 -30.94
CA LEU A 75 33.19 -21.82 -29.53
C LEU A 75 32.35 -20.96 -28.59
N ILE A 76 32.21 -19.66 -28.88
CA ILE A 76 31.34 -18.75 -28.12
C ILE A 76 29.88 -19.18 -28.25
N VAL A 77 29.42 -19.54 -29.46
CA VAL A 77 28.05 -20.03 -29.68
C VAL A 77 27.82 -21.37 -28.98
N LEU A 78 28.78 -22.29 -29.02
CA LEU A 78 28.69 -23.58 -28.31
C LEU A 78 28.71 -23.39 -26.80
N PHE A 79 29.54 -22.48 -26.29
CA PHE A 79 29.62 -22.14 -24.88
C PHE A 79 28.31 -21.49 -24.40
N LEU A 80 27.77 -20.51 -25.14
CA LEU A 80 26.46 -19.91 -24.88
C LEU A 80 25.34 -20.96 -24.93
N PHE A 81 25.37 -21.87 -25.91
CA PHE A 81 24.39 -22.94 -26.02
C PHE A 81 24.48 -23.92 -24.85
N VAL A 82 25.68 -24.35 -24.45
CA VAL A 82 25.88 -25.21 -23.28
C VAL A 82 25.48 -24.50 -22.00
N PHE A 83 25.75 -23.20 -21.88
CA PHE A 83 25.38 -22.38 -20.73
C PHE A 83 23.84 -22.21 -20.61
N LEU A 84 23.16 -21.86 -21.70
CA LEU A 84 21.69 -21.79 -21.78
C LEU A 84 21.02 -23.16 -21.60
N VAL A 85 21.62 -24.23 -22.12
CA VAL A 85 21.14 -25.61 -21.95
C VAL A 85 21.51 -26.17 -20.55
N ARG A 86 22.35 -25.49 -19.77
CA ARG A 86 22.67 -25.90 -18.39
C ARG A 86 21.94 -25.14 -17.30
N ARG A 87 21.47 -23.91 -17.55
CA ARG A 87 20.64 -23.23 -16.54
C ARG A 87 19.35 -24.04 -16.33
N PRO A 88 19.09 -24.55 -15.11
CA PRO A 88 17.91 -25.36 -14.83
C PRO A 88 16.64 -24.51 -14.73
N PHE A 89 16.76 -23.18 -14.79
CA PHE A 89 15.67 -22.22 -14.68
C PHE A 89 15.95 -20.93 -15.45
N THR A 90 14.90 -20.14 -15.67
CA THR A 90 14.94 -18.76 -16.16
C THR A 90 14.10 -17.85 -15.27
N ILE A 91 14.55 -16.61 -15.07
CA ILE A 91 13.82 -15.57 -14.34
C ILE A 91 13.62 -14.38 -15.28
N ALA A 92 12.37 -14.00 -15.51
CA ALA A 92 12.01 -12.80 -16.25
C ALA A 92 11.32 -11.80 -15.31
N ILE A 93 11.81 -10.56 -15.28
CA ILE A 93 11.32 -9.53 -14.36
C ILE A 93 10.51 -8.48 -15.12
N THR A 94 9.34 -8.16 -14.57
CA THR A 94 8.46 -7.08 -15.05
C THR A 94 8.22 -6.09 -13.92
N ARG A 95 8.41 -4.78 -14.17
CA ARG A 95 8.05 -3.70 -13.22
C ARG A 95 6.65 -3.15 -13.52
N PHE A 96 6.03 -2.54 -12.53
CA PHE A 96 4.68 -1.96 -12.64
C PHE A 96 4.73 -0.45 -12.45
N GLU A 97 4.01 0.27 -13.31
CA GLU A 97 3.94 1.73 -13.27
C GLU A 97 3.18 2.23 -12.04
N LYS A 98 2.03 1.61 -11.74
CA LYS A 98 1.20 1.96 -10.59
C LYS A 98 1.83 1.59 -9.23
N SER A 99 2.79 0.68 -9.18
CA SER A 99 3.51 0.30 -7.96
C SER A 99 5.02 0.21 -8.25
N PRO A 100 5.72 1.35 -8.39
CA PRO A 100 7.11 1.41 -8.88
C PRO A 100 8.13 0.76 -7.94
N LEU A 101 7.75 0.52 -6.68
CA LEU A 101 8.55 -0.16 -5.66
C LEU A 101 8.25 -1.67 -5.59
N SER A 102 7.73 -2.21 -6.68
CA SER A 102 7.43 -3.61 -6.84
C SER A 102 7.81 -4.14 -8.22
N ALA A 103 7.92 -5.46 -8.34
CA ALA A 103 8.12 -6.15 -9.59
C ALA A 103 7.56 -7.58 -9.53
N LEU A 104 7.38 -8.21 -10.68
CA LEU A 104 6.97 -9.61 -10.80
C LEU A 104 8.11 -10.42 -11.43
N ALA A 105 8.52 -11.49 -10.77
CA ALA A 105 9.42 -12.49 -11.33
C ALA A 105 8.60 -13.66 -11.87
N VAL A 106 8.66 -13.87 -13.19
CA VAL A 106 8.18 -15.11 -13.82
C VAL A 106 9.34 -16.08 -13.88
N ILE A 107 9.20 -17.20 -13.19
CA ILE A 107 10.24 -18.21 -13.04
C ILE A 107 9.78 -19.50 -13.71
N GLU A 108 10.57 -19.99 -14.67
CA GLU A 108 10.37 -21.30 -15.29
C GLU A 108 11.53 -22.21 -14.91
N THR A 109 11.24 -23.40 -14.41
CA THR A 109 12.21 -24.41 -14.00
C THR A 109 11.98 -25.72 -14.77
N ARG A 110 13.01 -26.56 -14.87
CA ARG A 110 12.90 -27.87 -15.55
C ARG A 110 12.21 -28.94 -14.73
N GLU A 111 12.25 -28.78 -13.42
CA GLU A 111 11.73 -29.69 -12.41
C GLU A 111 10.99 -28.85 -11.37
N ALA A 112 10.02 -29.45 -10.68
CA ALA A 112 9.23 -28.72 -9.72
C ALA A 112 10.12 -28.19 -8.57
N THR A 113 9.98 -26.90 -8.27
CA THR A 113 10.76 -26.21 -7.25
C THR A 113 9.87 -25.43 -6.31
N GLN A 114 10.24 -25.34 -5.04
CA GLN A 114 9.76 -24.30 -4.14
C GLN A 114 10.62 -23.05 -4.31
N VAL A 115 9.99 -21.87 -4.32
CA VAL A 115 10.71 -20.59 -4.44
C VAL A 115 10.68 -19.84 -3.12
N SER A 116 11.85 -19.36 -2.70
CA SER A 116 11.97 -18.31 -1.70
C SER A 116 12.83 -17.16 -2.24
N LEU A 117 12.59 -15.95 -1.73
CA LEU A 117 13.38 -14.77 -2.05
C LEU A 117 13.85 -14.07 -0.78
N ILE A 118 14.90 -13.27 -0.91
CA ILE A 118 15.37 -12.36 0.13
C ILE A 118 15.51 -10.99 -0.52
N ILE A 119 14.68 -10.04 -0.09
CA ILE A 119 14.89 -8.62 -0.43
C ILE A 119 15.92 -8.07 0.54
N ARG A 120 17.08 -7.62 0.06
CA ARG A 120 18.13 -7.10 0.93
C ARG A 120 17.72 -5.77 1.57
N GLY A 121 17.86 -5.71 2.88
CA GLY A 121 17.62 -4.53 3.71
C GLY A 121 18.86 -3.64 3.81
N ARG A 122 18.70 -2.46 4.39
CA ARG A 122 19.79 -1.49 4.63
C ARG A 122 20.26 -1.46 6.08
N ASN A 123 19.46 -1.98 6.99
CA ASN A 123 19.62 -1.88 8.44
C ASN A 123 19.61 -3.27 9.10
N HIS A 124 20.19 -4.27 8.42
CA HIS A 124 20.10 -5.69 8.80
C HIS A 124 18.66 -6.21 8.91
N ASP A 125 17.78 -5.64 8.09
CA ASP A 125 16.35 -5.87 7.96
C ASP A 125 16.01 -6.59 6.64
N ASP A 126 16.86 -7.54 6.25
CA ASP A 126 16.59 -8.41 5.11
C ASP A 126 15.22 -9.06 5.25
N LEU A 127 14.47 -9.13 4.16
CA LEU A 127 13.10 -9.65 4.15
C LEU A 127 13.07 -11.00 3.43
N PRO A 128 13.24 -12.12 4.16
CA PRO A 128 13.09 -13.45 3.61
C PRO A 128 11.60 -13.78 3.42
N VAL A 129 11.26 -14.35 2.27
CA VAL A 129 9.89 -14.75 1.92
C VAL A 129 9.94 -16.11 1.25
N THR A 130 9.06 -17.02 1.66
CA THR A 130 8.95 -18.37 1.07
C THR A 130 7.53 -18.57 0.58
N PHE A 131 7.40 -19.02 -0.67
CA PHE A 131 6.13 -19.37 -1.28
C PHE A 131 5.92 -20.88 -1.17
N ALA A 132 4.69 -21.31 -0.93
CA ALA A 132 4.34 -22.71 -0.81
C ALA A 132 4.33 -23.41 -2.18
N GLY A 133 4.30 -24.74 -2.14
CA GLY A 133 4.18 -25.57 -3.34
C GLY A 133 5.50 -25.79 -4.11
N TYR A 134 5.49 -26.83 -4.93
CA TYR A 134 6.55 -27.17 -5.87
C TYR A 134 5.95 -27.12 -7.27
N GLU A 135 6.41 -26.19 -8.09
CA GLU A 135 5.89 -26.01 -9.45
C GLU A 135 7.03 -25.83 -10.45
N THR A 136 6.73 -25.99 -11.74
CA THR A 136 7.69 -25.67 -12.82
C THR A 136 7.56 -24.25 -13.35
N TYR A 137 6.50 -23.56 -12.94
CA TYR A 137 6.14 -22.21 -13.36
C TYR A 137 5.69 -21.43 -12.14
N HIS A 138 6.31 -20.27 -11.90
CA HIS A 138 5.97 -19.40 -10.77
C HIS A 138 5.78 -17.96 -11.23
N GLU A 139 4.81 -17.30 -10.62
CA GLU A 139 4.63 -15.84 -10.65
C GLU A 139 4.89 -15.30 -9.25
N ILE A 140 6.07 -14.73 -9.03
CA ILE A 140 6.55 -14.33 -7.71
C ILE A 140 6.55 -12.80 -7.60
N PRO A 141 5.65 -12.20 -6.79
CA PRO A 141 5.70 -10.77 -6.52
C PRO A 141 6.94 -10.46 -5.68
N MET A 142 7.69 -9.46 -6.10
CA MET A 142 8.77 -8.83 -5.35
C MET A 142 8.27 -7.47 -4.88
N LEU A 143 7.90 -7.43 -3.61
CA LEU A 143 7.47 -6.22 -2.90
C LEU A 143 8.62 -5.69 -2.04
N ALA A 144 8.41 -4.53 -1.40
CA ALA A 144 9.36 -3.94 -0.46
C ALA A 144 10.66 -3.44 -1.09
N LEU A 145 10.68 -3.05 -2.37
CA LEU A 145 11.86 -2.44 -2.98
C LEU A 145 12.03 -1.00 -2.46
N TYR A 146 13.28 -0.54 -2.33
CA TYR A 146 13.59 0.85 -2.00
C TYR A 146 13.51 1.76 -3.24
N PRO A 147 13.12 3.03 -3.10
CA PRO A 147 13.15 4.03 -4.17
C PRO A 147 14.59 4.46 -4.52
N ASP A 148 14.76 5.03 -5.72
CA ASP A 148 16.03 5.58 -6.25
C ASP A 148 17.24 4.67 -6.00
N SER A 149 17.12 3.38 -6.30
CA SER A 149 18.13 2.42 -5.87
C SER A 149 18.23 1.20 -6.75
N GLU A 150 19.40 0.57 -6.72
CA GLU A 150 19.62 -0.75 -7.28
C GLU A 150 19.37 -1.79 -6.18
N ASN A 151 18.15 -2.32 -6.15
CA ASN A 151 17.71 -3.28 -5.14
C ASN A 151 18.26 -4.67 -5.43
N GLU A 152 18.80 -5.35 -4.43
CA GLU A 152 19.28 -6.72 -4.54
C GLU A 152 18.21 -7.71 -4.04
N VAL A 153 17.86 -8.67 -4.90
CA VAL A 153 16.93 -9.76 -4.59
C VAL A 153 17.62 -11.11 -4.83
N GLU A 154 17.78 -11.90 -3.78
CA GLU A 154 18.33 -13.26 -3.88
C GLU A 154 17.21 -14.30 -3.95
N PHE A 155 17.14 -15.04 -5.04
CA PHE A 155 16.21 -16.17 -5.23
C PHE A 155 16.87 -17.48 -4.83
N HIS A 156 16.16 -18.30 -4.07
CA HIS A 156 16.49 -19.68 -3.76
C HIS A 156 15.38 -20.58 -4.33
N LEU A 157 15.75 -21.49 -5.23
CA LEU A 157 14.83 -22.48 -5.80
C LEU A 157 15.25 -23.85 -5.30
N VAL A 158 14.39 -24.49 -4.51
CA VAL A 158 14.65 -25.81 -3.91
C VAL A 158 13.84 -26.84 -4.67
N ALA A 159 14.51 -27.79 -5.33
CA ALA A 159 13.83 -28.94 -5.95
C ALA A 159 13.38 -29.94 -4.89
N GLU A 160 12.41 -30.80 -5.21
CA GLU A 160 11.85 -31.79 -4.26
C GLU A 160 12.91 -32.75 -3.67
N ASP A 161 14.01 -32.98 -4.39
CA ASP A 161 15.13 -33.81 -3.92
C ASP A 161 16.16 -33.07 -3.06
N GLY A 162 15.88 -31.80 -2.73
CA GLY A 162 16.71 -30.94 -1.89
C GLY A 162 17.82 -30.19 -2.64
N ARG A 163 17.93 -30.32 -3.97
CA ARG A 163 18.87 -29.49 -4.74
C ARG A 163 18.46 -28.02 -4.67
N LEU A 164 19.41 -27.17 -4.28
CA LEU A 164 19.23 -25.73 -4.18
C LEU A 164 19.90 -25.02 -5.36
N TYR A 165 19.13 -24.17 -6.03
CA TYR A 165 19.61 -23.21 -7.02
C TYR A 165 19.50 -21.80 -6.45
N LYS A 166 20.51 -20.97 -6.72
CA LYS A 166 20.54 -19.56 -6.30
C LYS A 166 20.76 -18.64 -7.49
N GLU A 167 20.07 -17.51 -7.50
CA GLU A 167 20.32 -16.41 -8.43
C GLU A 167 20.07 -15.09 -7.73
N THR A 168 20.96 -14.12 -7.92
CA THR A 168 20.77 -12.75 -7.44
C THR A 168 20.40 -11.86 -8.62
N VAL A 169 19.34 -11.07 -8.46
CA VAL A 169 18.94 -10.07 -9.47
C VAL A 169 18.98 -8.68 -8.86
N HIS A 170 19.38 -7.71 -9.68
CA HIS A 170 19.44 -6.29 -9.33
C HIS A 170 18.31 -5.56 -10.05
N ILE A 171 17.50 -4.81 -9.30
CA ILE A 171 16.32 -4.11 -9.81
C ILE A 171 16.48 -2.62 -9.54
N LYS A 172 16.68 -1.85 -10.60
CA LYS A 172 16.71 -0.40 -10.51
C LYS A 172 15.29 0.15 -10.40
N THR A 173 15.04 0.93 -9.35
CA THR A 173 13.82 1.70 -9.13
C THR A 173 14.07 3.18 -9.40
N ASP A 174 13.00 3.90 -9.73
CA ASP A 174 13.02 5.34 -9.93
C ASP A 174 12.85 6.06 -8.57
N PRO A 175 13.24 7.34 -8.44
CA PRO A 175 12.97 8.12 -7.23
C PRO A 175 11.47 8.32 -7.00
N LEU A 176 11.11 8.59 -5.74
CA LEU A 176 9.76 9.08 -5.40
C LEU A 176 9.52 10.46 -6.04
N PRO A 177 8.25 10.86 -6.23
CA PRO A 177 7.93 12.20 -6.71
C PRO A 177 8.56 13.28 -5.82
N GLU A 178 8.94 14.43 -6.39
CA GLU A 178 9.50 15.57 -5.64
C GLU A 178 8.58 16.11 -4.54
N THR A 179 7.27 15.84 -4.67
CA THR A 179 6.23 16.18 -3.67
C THR A 179 6.14 15.18 -2.53
N PHE A 180 6.94 14.11 -2.54
CA PHE A 180 6.95 13.13 -1.45
C PHE A 180 7.81 13.67 -0.29
N PRO A 181 7.34 13.63 0.96
CA PRO A 181 8.07 14.23 2.08
C PRO A 181 9.30 13.42 2.46
N GLU A 182 10.29 14.09 3.04
CA GLU A 182 11.25 13.41 3.91
C GLU A 182 10.53 12.98 5.20
N ILE A 183 10.53 11.67 5.48
CA ILE A 183 9.86 11.12 6.66
C ILE A 183 10.83 11.17 7.84
N GLY A 184 10.53 12.01 8.84
CA GLY A 184 11.21 11.93 10.13
C GLY A 184 10.78 10.67 10.87
N TYR A 185 11.70 9.96 11.52
CA TYR A 185 11.36 8.78 12.30
C TYR A 185 12.19 8.66 13.58
N GLU A 186 11.59 8.09 14.63
CA GLU A 186 12.25 7.82 15.91
C GLU A 186 11.86 6.43 16.42
N ARG A 187 12.85 5.59 16.71
CA ARG A 187 12.66 4.23 17.27
C ARG A 187 13.01 4.26 18.76
N LEU A 188 12.01 4.53 19.59
CA LEU A 188 12.18 4.77 21.02
C LEU A 188 12.32 3.48 21.81
N LEU A 189 11.54 2.45 21.44
CA LEU A 189 11.60 1.09 21.99
C LEU A 189 11.67 0.07 20.85
N PRO A 190 12.82 -0.06 20.16
CA PRO A 190 12.99 -0.88 18.95
C PRO A 190 12.51 -2.33 19.05
N GLU A 191 12.65 -2.92 20.24
CA GLU A 191 12.30 -4.31 20.54
C GLU A 191 10.79 -4.53 20.79
N GLN A 192 10.01 -3.46 20.91
CA GLN A 192 8.57 -3.49 21.13
C GLN A 192 7.76 -3.05 19.90
N ILE A 193 8.44 -2.70 18.80
CA ILE A 193 7.79 -2.34 17.53
C ILE A 193 7.01 -3.55 17.01
N ALA A 194 5.73 -3.36 16.72
CA ALA A 194 4.87 -4.36 16.10
C ALA A 194 5.42 -4.77 14.72
N GLU A 195 5.22 -6.02 14.33
CA GLU A 195 5.65 -6.51 13.02
C GLU A 195 4.83 -5.87 11.88
N GLY A 196 5.37 -5.93 10.66
CA GLY A 196 4.73 -5.38 9.46
C GLY A 196 5.15 -3.95 9.12
N PHE A 197 4.50 -3.40 8.10
CA PHE A 197 4.75 -2.08 7.52
C PHE A 197 3.60 -1.14 7.86
N THR A 198 3.90 0.12 8.17
CA THR A 198 2.86 1.12 8.39
C THR A 198 2.41 1.65 7.04
N PHE A 199 1.18 1.29 6.65
CA PHE A 199 0.50 1.83 5.49
C PHE A 199 -0.09 3.20 5.85
N LEU A 200 0.09 4.16 4.95
CA LEU A 200 -0.22 5.56 5.15
C LEU A 200 -1.17 6.03 4.05
N HIS A 201 -2.33 6.53 4.43
CA HIS A 201 -3.13 7.44 3.58
C HIS A 201 -2.49 8.82 3.52
N LEU A 202 -1.23 8.87 3.09
CA LEU A 202 -0.48 10.10 2.98
C LEU A 202 -1.02 10.93 1.81
N GLY A 203 -1.11 12.24 2.02
CA GLY A 203 -1.41 13.20 0.98
C GLY A 203 -0.71 14.53 1.22
N HIS A 204 -0.53 15.28 0.15
CA HIS A 204 0.15 16.57 0.13
C HIS A 204 -0.80 17.66 -0.34
N TYR A 205 -0.76 18.81 0.34
CA TYR A 205 -1.34 20.06 -0.13
C TYR A 205 -0.21 20.99 -0.54
N ASP A 206 -0.30 21.57 -1.75
CA ASP A 206 0.59 22.67 -2.12
C ASP A 206 0.13 24.00 -1.48
N ALA A 207 0.88 25.08 -1.72
CA ALA A 207 0.61 26.40 -1.12
C ALA A 207 -0.72 27.01 -1.59
N GLU A 208 -1.25 26.54 -2.72
CA GLU A 208 -2.54 26.95 -3.28
C GLU A 208 -3.71 26.07 -2.79
N GLY A 209 -3.43 25.03 -1.99
CA GLY A 209 -4.41 24.10 -1.46
C GLY A 209 -4.79 22.96 -2.40
N ASN A 210 -4.05 22.73 -3.50
CA ASN A 210 -4.30 21.58 -4.36
C ASN A 210 -3.82 20.30 -3.68
N TYR A 211 -4.68 19.28 -3.68
CA TYR A 211 -4.42 17.99 -3.06
C TYR A 211 -3.77 17.00 -4.02
N ARG A 212 -2.82 16.21 -3.50
CA ARG A 212 -2.25 15.03 -4.18
C ARG A 212 -2.17 13.85 -3.22
N ALA A 213 -2.78 12.73 -3.60
CA ALA A 213 -2.64 11.46 -2.88
C ALA A 213 -1.23 10.87 -3.07
N LEU A 214 -0.66 10.34 -1.99
CA LEU A 214 0.65 9.68 -1.93
C LEU A 214 0.61 8.36 -1.13
N PRO A 215 -0.36 7.46 -1.40
CA PRO A 215 -0.50 6.20 -0.65
C PRO A 215 0.80 5.40 -0.66
N SER A 216 1.25 5.01 0.53
CA SER A 216 2.57 4.41 0.73
C SER A 216 2.59 3.47 1.93
N ALA A 217 3.60 2.62 2.00
CA ALA A 217 3.92 1.84 3.20
C ALA A 217 5.39 2.03 3.57
N VAL A 218 5.66 2.20 4.87
CA VAL A 218 6.99 2.43 5.42
C VAL A 218 7.41 1.32 6.38
N ASP A 219 8.70 1.03 6.43
CA ASP A 219 9.27 0.16 7.45
C ASP A 219 9.57 0.92 8.76
N SER A 220 10.01 0.19 9.79
CA SER A 220 10.33 0.76 11.10
C SER A 220 11.50 1.77 11.10
N TYR A 221 12.20 1.92 9.98
CA TYR A 221 13.27 2.90 9.77
C TYR A 221 12.82 4.09 8.92
N GLY A 222 11.51 4.24 8.69
CA GLY A 222 10.94 5.35 7.92
C GLY A 222 11.22 5.25 6.42
N ALA A 223 11.81 4.15 5.93
CA ALA A 223 12.04 3.99 4.51
C ALA A 223 10.73 3.57 3.83
N VAL A 224 10.44 4.18 2.69
CA VAL A 224 9.27 3.82 1.86
C VAL A 224 9.56 2.51 1.14
N ARG A 225 8.69 1.52 1.35
CA ARG A 225 8.83 0.14 0.84
C ARG A 225 7.68 -0.24 -0.09
N TRP A 226 6.64 0.58 -0.15
CA TRP A 226 5.58 0.49 -1.16
C TRP A 226 5.05 1.89 -1.44
N PHE A 227 4.68 2.14 -2.69
CA PHE A 227 4.12 3.41 -3.14
C PHE A 227 3.16 3.14 -4.28
N TYR A 228 1.95 3.70 -4.23
CA TYR A 228 0.97 3.55 -5.29
C TYR A 228 0.78 4.87 -6.06
N GLN A 229 0.92 4.80 -7.38
CA GLN A 229 0.67 5.93 -8.27
C GLN A 229 -0.80 5.94 -8.70
N GLY A 230 -1.66 6.42 -7.81
CA GLY A 230 -3.07 6.61 -8.08
C GLY A 230 -3.77 7.28 -6.90
N ASP A 231 -4.98 7.75 -7.17
CA ASP A 231 -5.92 8.13 -6.11
C ASP A 231 -6.56 6.86 -5.54
N ILE A 232 -6.88 6.92 -4.26
CA ILE A 232 -7.44 5.86 -3.43
C ILE A 232 -8.70 6.34 -2.69
N GLY A 233 -9.11 7.60 -2.89
CA GLY A 233 -10.22 8.19 -2.15
C GLY A 233 -9.96 8.19 -0.65
N HIS A 234 -10.95 7.76 0.14
CA HIS A 234 -10.83 7.66 1.59
C HIS A 234 -10.63 6.22 2.08
N VAL A 235 -10.56 5.23 1.18
CA VAL A 235 -10.52 3.80 1.54
C VAL A 235 -9.21 3.16 1.10
N MET A 236 -8.54 2.46 2.01
CA MET A 236 -7.42 1.54 1.73
C MET A 236 -7.40 0.47 2.83
N LYS A 237 -8.15 -0.61 2.63
CA LYS A 237 -8.24 -1.72 3.59
C LYS A 237 -7.59 -2.98 3.02
N MET A 238 -6.75 -3.65 3.80
CA MET A 238 -6.20 -4.94 3.39
C MET A 238 -7.29 -6.01 3.47
N THR A 239 -7.47 -6.78 2.41
CA THR A 239 -8.39 -7.92 2.41
C THR A 239 -7.71 -9.16 2.98
N GLY A 240 -8.49 -10.17 3.36
CA GLY A 240 -7.96 -11.49 3.75
C GLY A 240 -7.16 -12.21 2.65
N GLN A 241 -7.13 -11.70 1.41
CA GLN A 241 -6.33 -12.22 0.30
C GLN A 241 -4.99 -11.50 0.12
N GLY A 242 -4.66 -10.50 0.95
CA GLY A 242 -3.43 -9.71 0.80
C GLY A 242 -3.47 -8.70 -0.35
N THR A 243 -4.67 -8.36 -0.81
CA THR A 243 -4.96 -7.28 -1.76
C THR A 243 -5.45 -6.05 -0.98
N LEU A 244 -5.46 -4.88 -1.61
CA LEU A 244 -6.04 -3.66 -1.04
C LEU A 244 -7.37 -3.35 -1.71
N LEU A 245 -8.39 -3.10 -0.90
CA LEU A 245 -9.63 -2.48 -1.34
C LEU A 245 -9.46 -0.96 -1.23
N ILE A 246 -9.63 -0.25 -2.35
CA ILE A 246 -9.50 1.20 -2.45
C ILE A 246 -10.78 1.85 -3.00
N GLN A 247 -10.93 3.16 -2.82
CA GLN A 247 -12.04 3.91 -3.41
C GLN A 247 -11.62 4.56 -4.74
N GLU A 248 -12.45 4.40 -5.77
CA GLU A 248 -12.39 5.18 -7.01
C GLU A 248 -13.78 5.76 -7.31
N GLY A 249 -13.94 7.07 -7.11
CA GLY A 249 -15.25 7.73 -7.21
C GLY A 249 -16.22 7.17 -6.17
N SER A 250 -17.36 6.63 -6.62
CA SER A 250 -18.35 5.97 -5.75
C SER A 250 -18.23 4.43 -5.78
N SER A 251 -17.17 3.88 -6.35
CA SER A 251 -16.91 2.44 -6.42
C SER A 251 -15.80 2.04 -5.47
N LEU A 252 -15.83 0.77 -5.07
CA LEU A 252 -14.71 0.08 -4.45
C LEU A 252 -13.94 -0.71 -5.51
N VAL A 253 -12.62 -0.61 -5.51
CA VAL A 253 -11.72 -1.29 -6.44
C VAL A 253 -10.73 -2.11 -5.65
N GLU A 254 -10.61 -3.39 -5.97
CA GLU A 254 -9.60 -4.26 -5.36
C GLU A 254 -8.36 -4.28 -6.24
N ILE A 255 -7.21 -3.95 -5.66
CA ILE A 255 -5.90 -3.97 -6.31
C ILE A 255 -4.96 -4.92 -5.57
N ASP A 256 -4.04 -5.55 -6.29
CA ASP A 256 -2.91 -6.19 -5.63
C ASP A 256 -1.80 -5.18 -5.30
N LEU A 257 -0.79 -5.61 -4.54
CA LEU A 257 0.35 -4.76 -4.18
C LEU A 257 1.32 -4.47 -5.34
N LEU A 258 1.10 -5.08 -6.52
CA LEU A 258 1.75 -4.70 -7.78
C LEU A 258 1.00 -3.54 -8.48
N GLY A 259 -0.12 -3.07 -7.91
CA GLY A 259 -0.94 -1.98 -8.45
C GLY A 259 -1.84 -2.42 -9.60
N ARG A 260 -2.07 -3.73 -9.79
CA ARG A 260 -3.00 -4.26 -10.79
C ARG A 260 -4.40 -4.31 -10.21
N THR A 261 -5.37 -3.81 -10.96
CA THR A 261 -6.79 -3.99 -10.62
C THR A 261 -7.17 -5.46 -10.77
N ILE A 262 -7.63 -6.05 -9.67
CA ILE A 262 -8.18 -7.42 -9.63
C ILE A 262 -9.66 -7.37 -10.04
N ARG A 263 -10.41 -6.44 -9.45
CA ARG A 263 -11.83 -6.22 -9.76
C ARG A 263 -12.30 -4.84 -9.34
N THR A 264 -13.43 -4.43 -9.91
CA THR A 264 -14.14 -3.19 -9.58
C THR A 264 -15.57 -3.54 -9.24
N LEU A 265 -16.02 -3.13 -8.06
CA LEU A 265 -17.43 -3.26 -7.66
C LEU A 265 -18.27 -2.16 -8.34
N PRO A 266 -19.57 -2.41 -8.56
CA PRO A 266 -20.49 -1.39 -9.05
C PRO A 266 -20.49 -0.14 -8.14
N PRO A 267 -20.67 1.07 -8.71
CA PRO A 267 -20.73 2.28 -7.91
C PRO A 267 -21.96 2.27 -7.00
N LEU A 268 -21.79 2.76 -5.77
CA LEU A 268 -22.89 2.97 -4.83
C LEU A 268 -23.78 4.12 -5.33
N MET A 269 -25.09 3.86 -5.37
CA MET A 269 -26.08 4.82 -5.91
C MET A 269 -26.05 6.17 -5.20
N TYR A 270 -25.86 6.16 -3.87
CA TYR A 270 -25.83 7.36 -3.04
C TYR A 270 -24.42 7.71 -2.57
N GLY A 271 -23.40 7.31 -3.35
CA GLY A 271 -22.01 7.62 -3.07
C GLY A 271 -21.39 6.70 -2.02
N LEU A 272 -20.08 6.78 -1.94
CA LEU A 272 -19.23 6.15 -0.95
C LEU A 272 -18.41 7.27 -0.33
N HIS A 273 -18.31 7.30 0.99
CA HIS A 273 -17.48 8.28 1.68
C HIS A 273 -16.77 7.65 2.86
N HIS A 274 -15.63 8.23 3.22
CA HIS A 274 -14.92 8.01 4.47
C HIS A 274 -14.38 6.60 4.73
N ASP A 275 -15.22 5.58 4.97
CA ASP A 275 -14.74 4.30 5.49
C ASP A 275 -15.61 3.09 5.10
N VAL A 276 -15.01 1.90 5.20
CA VAL A 276 -15.65 0.61 5.02
C VAL A 276 -15.12 -0.41 6.04
N SER A 277 -15.97 -1.35 6.44
CA SER A 277 -15.57 -2.51 7.24
C SER A 277 -15.82 -3.80 6.45
N ILE A 278 -14.80 -4.66 6.37
CA ILE A 278 -14.88 -5.97 5.70
C ILE A 278 -15.28 -7.01 6.75
N MET A 279 -16.42 -7.65 6.55
CA MET A 279 -16.97 -8.67 7.44
C MET A 279 -16.27 -10.03 7.22
N GLU A 280 -16.30 -10.90 8.24
CA GLU A 280 -15.71 -12.25 8.16
C GLU A 280 -16.29 -13.13 7.04
N ASN A 281 -17.56 -12.91 6.67
CA ASN A 281 -18.22 -13.61 5.56
C ASN A 281 -17.85 -13.05 4.17
N GLY A 282 -17.02 -12.01 4.13
CA GLY A 282 -16.59 -11.31 2.92
C GLY A 282 -17.45 -10.11 2.54
N ASN A 283 -18.65 -9.94 3.11
CA ASN A 283 -19.49 -8.76 2.85
C ASN A 283 -18.80 -7.47 3.32
N ILE A 284 -19.25 -6.35 2.78
CA ILE A 284 -18.68 -5.04 3.08
C ILE A 284 -19.77 -4.15 3.63
N LEU A 285 -19.56 -3.59 4.83
CA LEU A 285 -20.30 -2.44 5.32
C LEU A 285 -19.61 -1.17 4.82
N ALA A 286 -20.34 -0.32 4.13
CA ALA A 286 -19.81 0.91 3.55
C ALA A 286 -20.62 2.12 4.00
N LEU A 287 -19.92 3.18 4.41
CA LEU A 287 -20.54 4.46 4.67
C LEU A 287 -21.01 5.09 3.35
N SER A 288 -22.26 5.55 3.35
CA SER A 288 -22.96 6.10 2.19
C SER A 288 -23.90 7.21 2.63
N THR A 289 -24.62 7.83 1.70
CA THR A 289 -25.62 8.84 2.03
C THR A 289 -27.02 8.25 1.98
N ALA A 290 -27.86 8.55 2.98
CA ALA A 290 -29.27 8.19 2.88
C ALA A 290 -29.96 8.98 1.75
N PRO A 291 -31.02 8.45 1.10
CA PRO A 291 -31.68 9.14 0.01
C PRO A 291 -32.12 10.57 0.39
N SER A 292 -31.71 11.56 -0.41
CA SER A 292 -31.99 12.98 -0.19
C SER A 292 -31.47 13.52 1.16
N SER A 293 -30.33 13.00 1.61
CA SER A 293 -29.65 13.41 2.83
C SER A 293 -28.15 13.67 2.57
N PHE A 294 -27.32 13.64 3.61
CA PHE A 294 -25.87 13.86 3.52
C PHE A 294 -25.12 13.00 4.56
N GLU A 295 -24.20 12.15 4.11
CA GLU A 295 -23.23 11.37 4.92
C GLU A 295 -23.78 10.70 6.20
N ASP A 296 -24.99 10.12 6.11
CA ASP A 296 -25.76 9.59 7.23
C ASP A 296 -26.40 8.22 6.92
N GLY A 297 -25.80 7.46 6.01
CA GLY A 297 -26.25 6.14 5.61
C GLY A 297 -25.16 5.08 5.75
N VAL A 298 -25.59 3.84 5.93
CA VAL A 298 -24.72 2.67 5.81
C VAL A 298 -25.38 1.69 4.85
N VAL A 299 -24.59 1.02 4.02
CA VAL A 299 -25.06 -0.07 3.17
C VAL A 299 -24.21 -1.32 3.37
N GLU A 300 -24.85 -2.48 3.32
CA GLU A 300 -24.18 -3.77 3.23
C GLU A 300 -24.18 -4.25 1.78
N LEU A 301 -22.99 -4.63 1.32
CA LEU A 301 -22.75 -5.11 -0.03
C LEU A 301 -22.25 -6.55 0.02
N ASP A 302 -22.70 -7.35 -0.93
CA ASP A 302 -22.08 -8.63 -1.22
C ASP A 302 -20.62 -8.40 -1.61
N GLY A 303 -19.73 -9.05 -0.88
CA GLY A 303 -18.29 -8.84 -0.98
C GLY A 303 -17.70 -9.12 -2.35
N GLU A 304 -18.28 -10.05 -3.10
CA GLU A 304 -17.77 -10.56 -4.39
C GLU A 304 -18.34 -9.77 -5.58
N THR A 305 -19.64 -9.48 -5.54
CA THR A 305 -20.39 -8.90 -6.65
C THR A 305 -20.66 -7.41 -6.48
N GLY A 306 -20.55 -6.89 -5.25
CA GLY A 306 -20.96 -5.53 -4.88
C GLY A 306 -22.48 -5.31 -4.96
N GLN A 307 -23.26 -6.39 -4.97
CA GLN A 307 -24.72 -6.29 -4.92
C GLN A 307 -25.16 -5.71 -3.58
N TYR A 308 -26.03 -4.69 -3.62
CA TYR A 308 -26.70 -4.18 -2.43
C TYR A 308 -27.54 -5.28 -1.75
N LEU A 309 -27.31 -5.47 -0.45
CA LEU A 309 -28.04 -6.44 0.37
C LEU A 309 -29.06 -5.75 1.27
N GLN A 310 -28.62 -4.73 2.01
CA GLN A 310 -29.45 -3.93 2.91
C GLN A 310 -28.79 -2.59 3.22
N GLY A 311 -29.49 -1.69 3.90
CA GLY A 311 -28.95 -0.40 4.31
C GLY A 311 -29.75 0.22 5.46
N TRP A 312 -29.12 1.17 6.11
CA TRP A 312 -29.58 1.84 7.32
C TRP A 312 -29.59 3.35 7.08
N ASP A 313 -30.74 3.97 7.31
CA ASP A 313 -30.94 5.41 7.24
C ASP A 313 -30.85 5.97 8.67
N PHE A 314 -29.81 6.74 8.98
CA PHE A 314 -29.59 7.18 10.36
C PHE A 314 -30.58 8.24 10.83
N ARG A 315 -31.40 8.80 9.93
CA ARG A 315 -32.51 9.68 10.33
C ARG A 315 -33.61 8.92 11.05
N ASP A 316 -33.71 7.61 10.81
CA ASP A 316 -34.67 6.72 11.46
C ASP A 316 -34.08 6.05 12.72
N ILE A 317 -32.75 6.14 12.92
CA ILE A 317 -32.02 5.45 14.00
C ILE A 317 -31.55 6.42 15.09
N LEU A 318 -31.07 7.61 14.71
CA LEU A 318 -30.56 8.64 15.61
C LEU A 318 -31.40 9.92 15.55
N ASP A 319 -31.04 10.90 16.39
CA ASP A 319 -31.76 12.16 16.51
C ASP A 319 -31.30 13.16 15.44
N LYS A 320 -31.95 13.17 14.27
CA LYS A 320 -31.59 14.11 13.20
C LYS A 320 -31.74 15.58 13.60
N ASP A 321 -32.60 15.86 14.57
CA ASP A 321 -32.94 17.23 14.99
C ASP A 321 -32.05 17.71 16.14
N ARG A 322 -31.19 16.82 16.68
CA ARG A 322 -30.12 17.21 17.61
C ARG A 322 -29.10 18.08 16.86
N PRO A 323 -28.79 19.30 17.36
CA PRO A 323 -27.91 20.23 16.66
C PRO A 323 -26.52 19.65 16.37
N PRO A 324 -25.92 19.97 15.21
CA PRO A 324 -24.59 19.49 14.88
C PRO A 324 -23.52 20.17 15.77
N LEU A 325 -22.81 19.36 16.57
CA LEU A 325 -21.72 19.71 17.47
C LEU A 325 -20.62 18.60 17.46
N PRO A 326 -19.38 18.90 17.02
CA PRO A 326 -18.90 20.18 16.47
C PRO A 326 -19.67 20.62 15.21
N ARG A 327 -19.59 21.91 14.94
CA ARG A 327 -20.24 22.54 13.79
C ARG A 327 -19.50 22.22 12.49
N ASN A 328 -20.22 22.43 11.39
CA ASN A 328 -19.76 22.22 10.02
C ASN A 328 -20.25 23.36 9.13
N LEU A 329 -19.55 23.59 8.02
CA LEU A 329 -19.95 24.59 7.03
C LEU A 329 -21.08 24.10 6.13
N GLU A 330 -21.26 22.78 5.99
CA GLU A 330 -22.38 22.18 5.25
C GLU A 330 -23.59 21.99 6.19
N PRO A 331 -24.65 22.81 6.09
CA PRO A 331 -25.76 22.74 7.05
C PRO A 331 -26.62 21.47 6.93
N SER A 332 -26.53 20.75 5.81
CA SER A 332 -27.24 19.47 5.63
C SER A 332 -26.51 18.29 6.27
N ASP A 333 -25.25 18.46 6.62
CA ASP A 333 -24.38 17.45 7.21
C ASP A 333 -24.57 17.39 8.73
N TRP A 334 -25.66 16.74 9.15
CA TRP A 334 -26.12 16.76 10.55
C TRP A 334 -25.41 15.72 11.42
N LEU A 335 -24.86 14.66 10.81
CA LEU A 335 -24.24 13.52 11.49
C LEU A 335 -22.77 13.33 11.10
N HIS A 336 -22.45 13.49 9.82
CA HIS A 336 -21.12 13.29 9.25
C HIS A 336 -20.51 11.94 9.67
N LEU A 337 -21.05 10.83 9.14
CA LEU A 337 -20.50 9.50 9.40
C LEU A 337 -19.10 9.39 8.81
N ASN A 338 -18.13 9.12 9.67
CA ASN A 338 -16.70 9.19 9.32
C ASN A 338 -15.86 7.97 9.76
N GLY A 339 -16.50 6.94 10.30
CA GLY A 339 -15.83 5.69 10.63
C GLY A 339 -16.85 4.59 10.95
N ILE A 340 -16.50 3.36 10.63
CA ILE A 340 -17.35 2.18 10.84
C ILE A 340 -16.49 0.96 11.18
N ASP A 341 -16.95 0.14 12.11
CA ASP A 341 -16.33 -1.15 12.38
C ASP A 341 -17.37 -2.23 12.73
N TYR A 342 -17.12 -3.45 12.29
CA TYR A 342 -18.04 -4.58 12.44
C TYR A 342 -17.63 -5.46 13.63
N ASN A 343 -18.59 -5.79 14.49
CA ASN A 343 -18.38 -6.75 15.58
C ASN A 343 -18.97 -8.11 15.21
N SER A 344 -18.09 -9.07 14.88
CA SER A 344 -18.51 -10.42 14.52
C SER A 344 -19.06 -11.24 15.70
N ARG A 345 -18.78 -10.83 16.95
CA ARG A 345 -19.18 -11.59 18.15
C ARG A 345 -20.68 -11.57 18.41
N ASP A 346 -21.37 -10.52 18.01
CA ASP A 346 -22.79 -10.31 18.29
C ASP A 346 -23.57 -9.73 17.09
N ASP A 347 -22.99 -9.79 15.88
CA ASP A 347 -23.61 -9.37 14.62
C ASP A 347 -24.09 -7.90 14.65
N SER A 348 -23.22 -7.00 15.16
CA SER A 348 -23.44 -5.55 15.21
C SER A 348 -22.36 -4.79 14.46
N PHE A 349 -22.56 -3.49 14.28
CA PHE A 349 -21.50 -2.58 13.87
C PHE A 349 -21.59 -1.29 14.67
N ILE A 350 -20.44 -0.63 14.84
CA ILE A 350 -20.36 0.70 15.42
C ILE A 350 -20.07 1.72 14.34
N VAL A 351 -20.65 2.91 14.48
CA VAL A 351 -20.36 4.05 13.61
C VAL A 351 -19.97 5.27 14.42
N SER A 352 -19.15 6.14 13.83
CA SER A 352 -18.83 7.46 14.37
C SER A 352 -19.56 8.52 13.56
N GLY A 353 -20.42 9.29 14.24
CA GLY A 353 -20.99 10.54 13.75
C GLY A 353 -20.21 11.72 14.33
N ARG A 354 -19.37 12.34 13.50
CA ARG A 354 -18.51 13.47 13.91
C ARG A 354 -19.37 14.58 14.47
N ASP A 355 -20.39 14.99 13.73
CA ASP A 355 -21.13 16.23 13.96
C ASP A 355 -22.18 16.06 15.04
N GLN A 356 -22.26 14.90 15.69
CA GLN A 356 -22.98 14.74 16.95
C GLN A 356 -22.06 14.31 18.10
N SER A 357 -20.74 14.26 17.87
CA SER A 357 -19.76 13.76 18.83
C SER A 357 -20.17 12.42 19.44
N THR A 358 -20.64 11.52 18.58
CA THR A 358 -21.34 10.29 18.97
C THR A 358 -20.79 9.05 18.28
N VAL A 359 -20.53 8.02 19.07
CA VAL A 359 -20.37 6.65 18.55
C VAL A 359 -21.62 5.85 18.94
N ALA A 360 -22.21 5.14 18.00
CA ALA A 360 -23.41 4.33 18.23
C ALA A 360 -23.20 2.91 17.75
N GLU A 361 -23.79 1.93 18.45
CA GLU A 361 -23.85 0.54 18.02
C GLU A 361 -25.23 0.19 17.48
N ILE A 362 -25.25 -0.52 16.35
CA ILE A 362 -26.44 -0.93 15.63
C ILE A 362 -26.40 -2.44 15.44
N ASP A 363 -27.50 -3.10 15.79
CA ASP A 363 -27.71 -4.50 15.43
C ASP A 363 -27.83 -4.63 13.91
N ARG A 364 -26.94 -5.40 13.27
CA ARG A 364 -26.89 -5.47 11.80
C ARG A 364 -28.17 -6.07 11.21
N LYS A 365 -28.84 -6.98 11.91
CA LYS A 365 -29.98 -7.69 11.33
C LYS A 365 -31.28 -6.89 11.40
N SER A 366 -31.52 -6.24 12.54
CA SER A 366 -32.74 -5.48 12.81
C SER A 366 -32.62 -4.01 12.46
N GLY A 367 -31.41 -3.45 12.52
CA GLY A 367 -31.18 -2.01 12.48
C GLY A 367 -31.49 -1.32 13.82
N ASP A 368 -31.73 -2.08 14.89
CA ASP A 368 -32.01 -1.52 16.21
C ASP A 368 -30.75 -0.87 16.80
N LEU A 369 -30.91 0.37 17.28
CA LEU A 369 -29.91 1.06 18.09
C LEU A 369 -29.73 0.31 19.42
N ARG A 370 -28.49 -0.03 19.77
CA ARG A 370 -28.15 -0.70 21.03
C ARG A 370 -27.72 0.28 22.11
N TRP A 371 -26.75 1.13 21.80
CA TRP A 371 -26.26 2.16 22.71
C TRP A 371 -25.65 3.35 21.97
N ILE A 372 -25.50 4.45 22.71
CA ILE A 372 -24.90 5.72 22.30
C ILE A 372 -23.80 6.06 23.30
N LEU A 373 -22.57 6.15 22.79
CA LEU A 373 -21.42 6.74 23.48
C LEU A 373 -21.30 8.20 23.05
N GLY A 374 -21.68 9.11 23.93
CA GLY A 374 -21.60 10.56 23.70
C GLY A 374 -22.12 11.32 24.91
N ASN A 375 -21.85 12.63 24.96
CA ASN A 375 -22.39 13.46 26.03
C ASN A 375 -23.94 13.46 26.00
N HIS A 376 -24.57 13.59 27.18
CA HIS A 376 -26.03 13.47 27.32
C HIS A 376 -26.79 14.76 26.99
N GLU A 377 -26.09 15.85 26.65
CA GLU A 377 -26.75 17.13 26.39
C GLU A 377 -27.47 17.12 25.02
N LEU A 378 -28.58 17.85 24.97
CA LEU A 378 -29.40 18.10 23.77
C LEU A 378 -30.06 16.87 23.13
N TRP A 379 -29.96 15.69 23.75
CA TRP A 379 -30.70 14.50 23.33
C TRP A 379 -32.17 14.58 23.70
N ASN A 380 -33.05 14.19 22.78
CA ASN A 380 -34.45 13.98 23.08
C ASN A 380 -34.65 12.86 24.13
N GLU A 381 -35.70 12.96 24.96
CA GLU A 381 -36.03 11.99 26.01
C GLU A 381 -36.16 10.56 25.47
N SER A 382 -36.57 10.39 24.21
CA SER A 382 -36.66 9.08 23.56
C SER A 382 -35.33 8.34 23.43
N PHE A 383 -34.20 9.05 23.46
CA PHE A 383 -32.86 8.45 23.35
C PHE A 383 -32.23 8.10 24.69
N GLN A 384 -32.80 8.56 25.80
CA GLN A 384 -32.29 8.29 27.15
C GLN A 384 -32.03 6.80 27.44
N PRO A 385 -32.86 5.84 26.97
CA PRO A 385 -32.60 4.42 27.19
C PRO A 385 -31.32 3.90 26.52
N TYR A 386 -30.77 4.61 25.54
CA TYR A 386 -29.59 4.19 24.76
C TYR A 386 -28.30 4.89 25.21
N LEU A 387 -28.39 5.98 25.96
CA LEU A 387 -27.22 6.74 26.40
C LEU A 387 -26.42 5.94 27.45
N LEU A 388 -25.11 5.79 27.23
CA LEU A 388 -24.22 5.15 28.20
C LEU A 388 -23.90 6.09 29.36
N TYR A 389 -24.03 5.59 30.60
CA TYR A 389 -23.75 6.35 31.82
C TYR A 389 -22.32 6.11 32.33
N LEU A 390 -21.71 7.17 32.82
CA LEU A 390 -20.34 7.16 33.35
C LEU A 390 -20.22 6.23 34.57
N ALA A 391 -19.22 5.35 34.58
CA ALA A 391 -18.93 4.44 35.68
C ALA A 391 -17.50 4.60 36.25
N GLY A 392 -17.22 5.79 36.78
CA GLY A 392 -15.99 6.11 37.54
C GLY A 392 -15.04 7.04 36.81
N ASP A 393 -13.95 7.39 37.50
CA ASP A 393 -12.92 8.33 37.06
C ASP A 393 -11.58 7.61 36.78
N PRO A 394 -10.72 8.17 35.91
CA PRO A 394 -10.92 9.37 35.10
C PRO A 394 -11.88 9.12 33.92
N PHE A 395 -12.56 10.17 33.44
CA PHE A 395 -13.37 10.11 32.23
C PHE A 395 -13.45 11.49 31.56
N ALA A 396 -13.37 11.52 30.24
CA ALA A 396 -13.78 12.67 29.42
C ALA A 396 -14.54 12.17 28.19
N TRP A 397 -15.61 12.87 27.81
CA TRP A 397 -16.31 12.60 26.54
C TRP A 397 -15.43 12.96 25.35
N GLN A 398 -15.59 12.20 24.26
CA GLN A 398 -15.00 12.51 22.97
C GLN A 398 -15.80 13.58 22.22
N TRP A 399 -15.13 14.32 21.33
CA TRP A 399 -15.73 15.39 20.53
C TRP A 399 -15.18 15.38 19.10
N GLY A 400 -16.08 15.34 18.11
CA GLY A 400 -15.70 15.30 16.68
C GLY A 400 -14.85 14.08 16.30
N GLN A 401 -15.02 12.95 16.99
CA GLN A 401 -14.15 11.79 16.91
C GLN A 401 -14.14 11.09 15.53
N HIS A 402 -13.13 10.26 15.31
CA HIS A 402 -12.92 9.43 14.12
C HIS A 402 -12.55 7.99 14.50
N ALA A 403 -12.60 7.12 13.49
CA ALA A 403 -12.04 5.76 13.50
C ALA A 403 -12.38 4.94 14.77
N PRO A 404 -13.68 4.67 15.04
CA PRO A 404 -14.04 3.77 16.10
C PRO A 404 -13.64 2.33 15.70
N MET A 405 -13.04 1.60 16.61
CA MET A 405 -12.61 0.21 16.40
C MET A 405 -13.03 -0.64 17.59
N VAL A 406 -13.72 -1.76 17.34
CA VAL A 406 -14.00 -2.74 18.39
C VAL A 406 -12.71 -3.51 18.70
N HIS A 407 -12.47 -3.80 19.97
CA HIS A 407 -11.28 -4.57 20.34
C HIS A 407 -11.36 -5.97 19.71
N PRO A 408 -10.29 -6.46 19.05
CA PRO A 408 -10.32 -7.73 18.31
C PRO A 408 -10.63 -8.94 19.21
N GLU A 409 -10.23 -8.88 20.48
CA GLU A 409 -10.40 -10.00 21.43
C GLU A 409 -11.33 -9.74 22.63
N GLN A 410 -11.69 -8.49 22.94
CA GLN A 410 -12.37 -8.13 24.19
C GLN A 410 -13.72 -7.49 23.89
N GLN A 411 -14.82 -8.18 24.22
CA GLN A 411 -16.17 -7.65 24.06
C GLN A 411 -16.35 -6.36 24.89
N GLY A 412 -17.09 -5.39 24.35
CA GLY A 412 -17.38 -4.13 25.02
C GLY A 412 -16.20 -3.15 25.09
N ARG A 413 -15.04 -3.48 24.51
CA ARG A 413 -13.89 -2.56 24.45
C ARG A 413 -13.86 -1.86 23.10
N VAL A 414 -13.82 -0.54 23.11
CA VAL A 414 -13.85 0.30 21.91
C VAL A 414 -12.72 1.32 21.99
N LEU A 415 -11.87 1.37 20.98
CA LEU A 415 -10.86 2.41 20.76
C LEU A 415 -11.41 3.42 19.76
N LEU A 416 -11.11 4.70 19.96
CA LEU A 416 -11.41 5.74 18.97
C LEU A 416 -10.39 6.86 19.03
N TYR A 417 -10.36 7.66 17.97
CA TYR A 417 -9.57 8.87 17.91
C TYR A 417 -10.45 10.10 18.23
N ASP A 418 -10.24 10.70 19.39
CA ASP A 418 -10.95 11.89 19.86
C ASP A 418 -10.21 13.16 19.40
N ASN A 419 -10.72 13.80 18.35
CA ASN A 419 -10.16 15.02 17.78
C ASN A 419 -10.19 16.19 18.76
N GLY A 420 -11.25 16.29 19.57
CA GLY A 420 -11.45 17.38 20.51
C GLY A 420 -12.03 18.65 19.89
N ASN A 421 -12.59 18.59 18.68
CA ASN A 421 -13.20 19.74 18.02
C ASN A 421 -14.24 20.41 18.90
N GLU A 422 -14.16 21.74 19.04
CA GLU A 422 -15.14 22.54 19.79
C GLU A 422 -15.59 21.85 21.09
N ARG A 423 -14.65 21.30 21.89
CA ARG A 423 -14.89 20.37 23.03
C ARG A 423 -15.79 20.94 24.14
N SER A 424 -17.08 21.11 23.87
CA SER A 424 -18.14 21.63 24.75
C SER A 424 -19.42 21.84 23.95
N CYS A 425 -20.59 21.76 24.58
CA CYS A 425 -21.83 22.19 23.94
C CYS A 425 -22.03 23.72 23.98
N THR A 426 -21.34 24.44 24.88
CA THR A 426 -21.62 25.86 25.14
C THR A 426 -20.39 26.76 25.18
N ASP A 427 -19.25 26.22 25.61
CA ASP A 427 -18.02 26.98 25.88
C ASP A 427 -16.81 26.17 25.39
N PRO A 428 -16.60 26.11 24.06
CA PRO A 428 -15.50 25.34 23.48
C PRO A 428 -14.15 25.93 23.87
N LEU A 429 -13.16 25.06 24.08
CA LEU A 429 -11.79 25.47 24.37
C LEU A 429 -11.17 26.21 23.18
N ASP A 430 -10.31 27.19 23.47
CA ASP A 430 -9.44 27.78 22.45
C ASP A 430 -8.50 26.70 21.88
N PRO A 431 -8.22 26.69 20.56
CA PRO A 431 -7.35 25.67 19.96
C PRO A 431 -5.97 25.56 20.62
N SER A 432 -5.43 26.68 21.15
CA SER A 432 -4.14 26.69 21.85
C SER A 432 -4.16 25.96 23.21
N GLU A 433 -5.35 25.81 23.81
CA GLU A 433 -5.60 25.10 25.08
C GLU A 433 -6.18 23.69 24.86
N ASN A 434 -6.50 23.33 23.61
CA ASN A 434 -7.15 22.08 23.26
C ASN A 434 -6.17 20.93 23.01
N TYR A 435 -6.69 19.71 22.82
CA TYR A 435 -5.92 18.50 22.57
C TYR A 435 -6.74 17.43 21.83
N SER A 436 -6.01 16.59 21.09
CA SER A 436 -6.53 15.34 20.52
C SER A 436 -5.91 14.13 21.21
N ARG A 437 -6.61 13.00 21.22
CA ARG A 437 -6.15 11.77 21.87
C ARG A 437 -6.70 10.51 21.22
N ALA A 438 -5.96 9.42 21.31
CA ALA A 438 -6.57 8.09 21.25
C ALA A 438 -7.12 7.76 22.64
N VAL A 439 -8.33 7.21 22.70
CA VAL A 439 -8.98 6.84 23.96
C VAL A 439 -9.70 5.51 23.81
N GLU A 440 -9.58 4.67 24.84
CA GLU A 440 -10.27 3.40 24.92
C GLU A 440 -11.33 3.44 26.02
N TYR A 441 -12.50 2.91 25.69
CA TYR A 441 -13.62 2.75 26.59
C TYR A 441 -13.95 1.27 26.80
N GLU A 442 -14.46 0.96 27.98
CA GLU A 442 -15.09 -0.32 28.33
C GLU A 442 -16.58 -0.07 28.59
N ILE A 443 -17.42 -0.75 27.83
CA ILE A 443 -18.87 -0.63 27.80
C ILE A 443 -19.47 -1.90 28.42
N ASP A 444 -20.34 -1.72 29.40
CA ASP A 444 -21.23 -2.75 29.92
C ASP A 444 -22.64 -2.46 29.41
N GLU A 445 -23.04 -3.18 28.37
CA GLU A 445 -24.36 -3.07 27.74
C GLU A 445 -25.50 -3.49 28.67
N ALA A 446 -25.25 -4.39 29.63
CA ALA A 446 -26.30 -4.85 30.53
C ALA A 446 -26.67 -3.78 31.56
N SER A 447 -25.69 -3.00 32.03
CA SER A 447 -25.92 -1.86 32.93
C SER A 447 -25.99 -0.51 32.21
N MET A 448 -25.80 -0.46 30.89
CA MET A 448 -25.70 0.76 30.09
C MET A 448 -24.66 1.73 30.67
N THR A 449 -23.48 1.23 30.99
CA THR A 449 -22.40 2.04 31.58
C THR A 449 -21.13 2.01 30.75
N VAL A 450 -20.34 3.09 30.86
CA VAL A 450 -19.05 3.23 30.20
C VAL A 450 -17.95 3.67 31.16
N ARG A 451 -16.75 3.12 30.99
CA ARG A 451 -15.52 3.51 31.70
C ARG A 451 -14.44 3.85 30.70
N GLN A 452 -13.71 4.94 30.92
CA GLN A 452 -12.45 5.17 30.22
C GLN A 452 -11.36 4.32 30.88
N VAL A 453 -10.60 3.59 30.09
CA VAL A 453 -9.67 2.56 30.58
C VAL A 453 -8.23 2.79 30.10
N TRP A 454 -8.07 3.54 29.01
CA TRP A 454 -6.77 3.92 28.48
C TRP A 454 -6.87 5.21 27.65
N GLU A 455 -5.80 5.99 27.60
CA GLU A 455 -5.66 7.12 26.67
C GLU A 455 -4.20 7.45 26.36
N TYR A 456 -3.98 8.13 25.23
CA TYR A 456 -2.73 8.80 24.89
C TYR A 456 -3.00 10.05 24.05
N GLY A 457 -2.30 11.15 24.32
CA GLY A 457 -2.37 12.39 23.53
C GLY A 457 -2.73 13.64 24.35
N THR A 458 -3.52 13.51 25.42
CA THR A 458 -3.96 14.63 26.27
C THR A 458 -2.81 15.49 26.80
N LYS A 459 -1.68 14.87 27.16
CA LYS A 459 -0.48 15.58 27.65
C LYS A 459 0.27 16.36 26.56
N ASN A 460 0.01 16.08 25.29
CA ASN A 460 0.63 16.80 24.17
C ASN A 460 0.00 18.18 23.99
N GLY A 461 -1.21 18.41 24.54
CA GLY A 461 -1.94 19.66 24.35
C GLY A 461 -2.14 19.98 22.88
N SER A 462 -2.03 21.27 22.55
CA SER A 462 -2.22 21.79 21.20
C SER A 462 -1.11 21.40 20.22
N SER A 463 -0.01 20.80 20.68
CA SER A 463 1.11 20.41 19.82
C SER A 463 0.77 19.29 18.82
N THR A 464 -0.22 18.46 19.15
CA THR A 464 -0.78 17.42 18.27
C THR A 464 -2.29 17.57 18.08
N PHE A 465 -2.84 18.76 18.30
CA PHE A 465 -4.26 19.02 18.06
C PHE A 465 -4.58 18.86 16.57
N THR A 466 -5.56 18.02 16.29
CA THR A 466 -5.93 17.49 14.98
C THR A 466 -7.43 17.64 14.80
N PRO A 467 -7.93 18.77 14.27
CA PRO A 467 -9.37 19.09 14.22
C PRO A 467 -10.13 18.38 13.07
N PHE A 468 -9.49 17.49 12.33
CA PHE A 468 -10.11 16.64 11.33
C PHE A 468 -9.21 15.43 11.11
N ILE A 469 -9.78 14.35 10.57
CA ILE A 469 -9.08 13.08 10.29
C ILE A 469 -8.38 12.50 11.53
N GLY A 470 -7.61 11.44 11.35
CA GLY A 470 -6.92 10.76 12.43
C GLY A 470 -7.50 9.39 12.71
N ASP A 471 -6.73 8.60 13.44
CA ASP A 471 -6.92 7.16 13.50
C ASP A 471 -6.33 6.58 14.79
N ALA A 472 -6.90 5.49 15.27
CA ALA A 472 -6.43 4.76 16.43
C ALA A 472 -6.74 3.26 16.26
N ASN A 473 -5.70 2.46 16.06
CA ASN A 473 -5.82 1.03 15.77
C ASN A 473 -5.17 0.18 16.87
N TYR A 474 -5.79 -0.96 17.18
CA TYR A 474 -5.12 -2.03 17.93
C TYR A 474 -4.09 -2.74 17.06
N LEU A 475 -2.93 -3.08 17.64
CA LEU A 475 -1.90 -3.89 16.98
C LEU A 475 -1.82 -5.29 17.60
N GLU A 476 -1.36 -6.27 16.82
CA GLU A 476 -1.31 -7.69 17.23
C GLU A 476 -0.47 -7.96 18.50
N ASN A 477 0.58 -7.16 18.74
CA ASN A 477 1.41 -7.26 19.94
C ASN A 477 0.80 -6.58 21.17
N GLY A 478 -0.42 -6.04 21.06
CA GLY A 478 -1.11 -5.28 22.09
C GLY A 478 -0.76 -3.78 22.10
N ASN A 479 0.13 -3.28 21.25
CA ASN A 479 0.33 -1.83 21.12
C ASN A 479 -0.87 -1.15 20.45
N ARG A 480 -0.89 0.19 20.48
CA ARG A 480 -1.83 1.02 19.71
C ARG A 480 -1.05 1.82 18.68
N LEU A 481 -1.57 1.90 17.46
CA LEU A 481 -1.08 2.81 16.42
C LEU A 481 -2.00 4.02 16.36
N ILE A 482 -1.44 5.21 16.46
CA ILE A 482 -2.19 6.47 16.56
C ILE A 482 -1.76 7.37 15.42
N CYS A 483 -2.71 7.86 14.64
CA CYS A 483 -2.49 8.82 13.58
C CYS A 483 -3.02 10.20 14.02
N PHE A 484 -2.12 11.10 14.40
CA PHE A 484 -2.41 12.53 14.45
C PHE A 484 -2.30 13.07 13.01
N GLY A 485 -3.34 12.80 12.23
CA GLY A 485 -3.30 12.85 10.77
C GLY A 485 -3.32 14.24 10.14
N GLY A 486 -3.85 15.23 10.84
CA GLY A 486 -4.11 16.57 10.33
C GLY A 486 -3.88 17.63 11.40
N ILE A 487 -2.66 17.70 11.92
CA ILE A 487 -2.27 18.71 12.90
C ILE A 487 -2.25 20.07 12.20
N THR A 488 -3.04 21.02 12.69
CA THR A 488 -3.28 22.34 12.06
C THR A 488 -2.65 23.46 12.85
N LYS A 489 -1.89 24.32 12.16
CA LYS A 489 -1.31 25.53 12.73
C LYS A 489 -1.41 26.72 11.78
N ASN A 490 -1.44 27.93 12.31
CA ASN A 490 -1.12 29.13 11.51
C ASN A 490 0.41 29.20 11.23
N LEU A 491 0.87 30.20 10.47
CA LEU A 491 2.30 30.37 10.16
C LEU A 491 3.12 30.84 11.37
N GLU A 492 2.47 31.38 12.41
CA GLU A 492 3.09 31.72 13.69
C GLU A 492 3.32 30.49 14.59
N GLY A 493 2.69 29.36 14.26
CA GLY A 493 2.83 28.07 14.96
C GLY A 493 1.76 27.78 16.02
N ASP A 494 0.75 28.64 16.15
CA ASP A 494 -0.39 28.44 17.03
C ASP A 494 -1.39 27.46 16.41
N ALA A 495 -2.00 26.61 17.24
CA ALA A 495 -3.04 25.70 16.78
C ALA A 495 -4.28 26.46 16.28
N VAL A 496 -4.96 25.92 15.27
CA VAL A 496 -6.18 26.50 14.70
C VAL A 496 -7.22 25.42 14.43
N GLU A 497 -8.50 25.76 14.50
CA GLU A 497 -9.59 24.86 14.08
C GLU A 497 -9.67 24.75 12.54
N LEU A 498 -10.46 23.79 12.06
CA LEU A 498 -10.65 23.60 10.61
C LEU A 498 -11.44 24.77 9.99
N PHE A 499 -12.54 25.16 10.62
CA PHE A 499 -13.55 26.07 10.06
C PHE A 499 -13.47 27.47 10.67
N ASP A 500 -13.45 28.49 9.80
CA ASP A 500 -13.68 29.87 10.15
C ASP A 500 -15.18 30.20 9.96
N PHE A 501 -15.96 30.01 11.02
CA PHE A 501 -17.40 30.28 10.97
C PHE A 501 -17.74 31.76 10.81
N ALA A 502 -16.82 32.68 11.17
CA ALA A 502 -17.06 34.11 11.00
C ALA A 502 -17.03 34.52 9.52
N ASN A 503 -16.19 33.85 8.74
CA ASN A 503 -16.02 34.09 7.31
C ASN A 503 -16.68 33.03 6.41
N ASN A 504 -17.27 31.99 6.99
CA ASN A 504 -17.87 30.86 6.29
C ASN A 504 -16.90 30.19 5.30
N SER A 505 -15.68 29.92 5.77
CA SER A 505 -14.58 29.34 5.00
C SER A 505 -13.74 28.39 5.84
N LEU A 506 -12.78 27.71 5.22
CA LEU A 506 -11.70 27.06 5.95
C LEU A 506 -10.72 28.12 6.47
N HIS A 507 -10.06 27.84 7.60
CA HIS A 507 -8.88 28.61 7.99
C HIS A 507 -7.72 28.36 7.01
N ASP A 508 -6.87 29.36 6.80
CA ASP A 508 -5.55 29.10 6.23
C ASP A 508 -4.70 28.39 7.30
N MET A 509 -4.19 27.21 6.96
CA MET A 509 -3.51 26.35 7.93
C MET A 509 -2.35 25.60 7.29
N LYS A 510 -1.24 25.52 8.02
CA LYS A 510 -0.14 24.62 7.72
C LYS A 510 -0.47 23.27 8.35
N ILE A 511 -0.53 22.23 7.53
CA ILE A 511 -0.93 20.89 7.94
C ILE A 511 0.31 19.99 8.06
N SER A 512 0.37 19.25 9.16
CA SER A 512 1.38 18.22 9.40
C SER A 512 0.74 16.96 9.96
N ALA A 513 1.49 15.86 10.01
CA ALA A 513 1.01 14.62 10.61
C ALA A 513 2.08 13.94 11.46
N LYS A 514 1.61 13.18 12.46
CA LYS A 514 2.42 12.23 13.22
C LYS A 514 1.72 10.89 13.31
N VAL A 515 2.45 9.81 13.08
CA VAL A 515 1.97 8.44 13.30
C VAL A 515 2.83 7.81 14.39
N ILE A 516 2.21 7.38 15.49
CA ILE A 516 2.90 6.95 16.71
C ILE A 516 2.39 5.59 17.13
N GLU A 517 3.30 4.64 17.31
CA GLU A 517 3.05 3.39 18.00
C GLU A 517 3.34 3.58 19.50
N VAL A 518 2.40 3.16 20.35
CA VAL A 518 2.53 3.25 21.80
C VAL A 518 2.12 1.94 22.48
N THR A 519 2.68 1.68 23.67
CA THR A 519 2.34 0.50 24.47
C THR A 519 0.93 0.56 25.05
N ALA A 520 0.36 -0.59 25.41
CA ALA A 520 -0.89 -0.69 26.19
C ALA A 520 -0.80 -0.18 27.64
N ASP A 521 0.40 0.12 28.15
CA ASP A 521 0.60 0.64 29.51
C ASP A 521 -0.23 1.92 29.75
N ASN A 522 -0.56 2.20 31.01
CA ASN A 522 -1.17 3.46 31.43
C ASN A 522 -0.35 4.06 32.60
N PRO A 523 0.48 5.11 32.37
CA PRO A 523 0.62 5.86 31.12
C PRO A 523 1.35 5.06 30.02
N ALA A 524 0.91 5.27 28.77
CA ALA A 524 1.53 4.64 27.60
C ALA A 524 2.95 5.18 27.34
N LYS A 525 3.80 4.32 26.77
CA LYS A 525 5.15 4.68 26.32
C LYS A 525 5.18 4.68 24.81
N GLU A 526 5.88 5.65 24.24
CA GLU A 526 6.11 5.72 22.79
C GLU A 526 7.15 4.67 22.36
N VAL A 527 6.85 3.99 21.26
CA VAL A 527 7.61 2.86 20.73
C VAL A 527 8.29 3.24 19.42
N LEU A 528 7.51 3.79 18.49
CA LEU A 528 7.94 4.22 17.17
C LEU A 528 7.15 5.47 16.77
N MET A 529 7.80 6.45 16.17
CA MET A 529 7.14 7.64 15.65
C MET A 529 7.59 7.93 14.22
N PHE A 530 6.65 8.37 13.38
CA PHE A 530 6.88 8.99 12.09
C PHE A 530 6.33 10.42 12.10
N SER A 531 7.01 11.35 11.44
CA SER A 531 6.62 12.75 11.32
C SER A 531 6.65 13.21 9.86
N PHE A 532 5.59 13.90 9.44
CA PHE A 532 5.39 14.39 8.07
C PHE A 532 5.15 15.89 8.13
N ASN A 533 6.13 16.68 7.68
CA ASN A 533 6.07 18.14 7.77
C ASN A 533 6.63 18.74 6.47
N ASP A 534 6.02 19.84 6.04
CA ASP A 534 6.64 20.70 5.05
C ASP A 534 7.67 21.62 5.76
N PRO A 535 8.92 21.68 5.27
CA PRO A 535 10.00 22.40 5.95
C PRO A 535 9.96 23.92 5.76
N ASP A 536 9.12 24.47 4.86
CA ASP A 536 9.03 25.91 4.63
C ASP A 536 8.08 26.57 5.64
N PRO A 537 8.58 27.30 6.65
CA PRO A 537 7.73 27.90 7.68
C PRO A 537 6.84 29.05 7.14
N ALA A 538 7.11 29.57 5.95
CA ALA A 538 6.36 30.66 5.34
C ALA A 538 5.27 30.19 4.36
N SER A 539 5.08 28.88 4.23
CA SER A 539 4.14 28.26 3.29
C SER A 539 3.05 27.48 4.02
N TYR A 540 1.84 27.52 3.47
CA TYR A 540 0.72 26.65 3.86
C TYR A 540 0.77 25.26 3.23
N ALA A 541 1.76 24.98 2.38
CA ALA A 541 2.03 23.62 1.94
C ALA A 541 2.25 22.70 3.15
N GLY A 542 1.80 21.45 3.02
CA GLY A 542 1.73 20.54 4.15
C GLY A 542 1.36 19.12 3.77
N TYR A 543 1.42 18.24 4.76
CA TYR A 543 1.14 16.82 4.61
C TYR A 543 0.09 16.38 5.60
N ARG A 544 -0.87 15.60 5.13
CA ARG A 544 -1.84 14.91 5.96
C ARG A 544 -1.69 13.39 5.84
N VAL A 545 -2.10 12.67 6.87
CA VAL A 545 -2.27 11.21 6.83
C VAL A 545 -3.69 10.90 7.28
N TYR A 546 -4.60 10.56 6.36
CA TYR A 546 -6.02 10.38 6.68
C TYR A 546 -6.24 9.28 7.75
N GLN A 547 -5.63 8.12 7.52
CA GLN A 547 -5.58 6.94 8.38
C GLN A 547 -4.22 6.25 8.25
N ALA A 548 -3.85 5.46 9.26
CA ALA A 548 -2.61 4.69 9.26
C ALA A 548 -2.82 3.32 9.88
N GLU A 549 -2.46 2.27 9.13
CA GLU A 549 -2.72 0.88 9.49
C GLU A 549 -1.44 0.05 9.40
N ARG A 550 -1.34 -1.02 10.19
CA ARG A 550 -0.16 -1.90 10.19
C ARG A 550 -0.50 -3.21 9.49
N TYR A 551 0.16 -3.46 8.36
CA TYR A 551 -0.06 -4.68 7.57
C TYR A 551 1.26 -5.33 7.11
N PRO A 552 1.28 -6.64 6.90
CA PRO A 552 2.37 -7.27 6.17
C PRO A 552 2.30 -6.91 4.68
N LEU A 553 3.44 -6.65 4.03
CA LEU A 553 3.50 -6.59 2.56
C LEU A 553 3.34 -7.98 1.95
N TYR A 554 3.90 -9.01 2.59
CA TYR A 554 3.72 -10.40 2.19
C TYR A 554 2.68 -11.07 3.07
N HIS A 555 1.42 -10.85 2.76
CA HIS A 555 0.29 -11.45 3.47
C HIS A 555 0.33 -12.99 3.37
N PRO A 556 -0.04 -13.76 4.41
CA PRO A 556 0.01 -15.23 4.38
C PRO A 556 -0.75 -15.87 3.21
N ALA A 557 -1.86 -15.28 2.76
CA ALA A 557 -2.62 -15.75 1.60
C ALA A 557 -1.84 -15.63 0.28
N LEU A 558 -0.96 -14.64 0.15
CA LEU A 558 -0.09 -14.46 -1.03
C LEU A 558 1.03 -15.51 -1.11
N LEU A 559 1.32 -16.17 0.03
CA LEU A 559 2.39 -17.15 0.15
C LEU A 559 1.92 -18.59 -0.11
N GLN A 560 0.62 -18.81 -0.30
CA GLN A 560 0.03 -20.10 -0.67
C GLN A 560 -0.01 -20.25 -2.19
#